data_AF-A0A5J4TR45-F1
#
_entry.id   AF-A0A5J4TR45-F1
#
_cell.length_a   1.000
_cell.length_b   1.000
_cell.length_c   1.000
_cell.angle_alpha   90.00
_cell.angle_beta   90.00
_cell.angle_gamma   90.00
#
_symmetry.space_group_name_H-M   'P 1'
#
loop_
_entity.id
_entity.type
_entity.pdbx_description
1 polymer ?
#
loop_
_entity_poly.entity_id
_entity_poly.type
_entity_poly.pdbx_seq_one_letter_code
_entity_poly.pdbx_strand_id
1 'polypeptide(L)'
;NEIAELQKLPIKERVMSVWEIFAQMALSMNHLHSHDVVHRDVKPENIFVMADRSVKMGDFGLLKLLTDLSYAKTVVGTKLYMAPEIFTKNRMDKRSDMYSLGIVVFELLTGKHPFAADTEQAMIDKMTNNEVAKLPEQVPKDLADIVMRMMNPLLQFSDLIPKVPALTELKHHAHVSAIHE
;
A
#
# COMPACT_ATOMS: atom_id res chain seq x y z
N ASN A 1 0.85 10.81 14.06
CA ASN A 1 0.40 10.37 12.72
C ASN A 1 -0.38 9.07 12.92
N GLU A 2 -1.18 8.64 11.95
CA GLU A 2 -2.06 7.46 12.11
C GLU A 2 -1.29 6.17 12.48
N ILE A 3 -0.13 5.97 11.86
CA ILE A 3 0.77 4.84 12.15
C ILE A 3 1.08 4.76 13.65
N ALA A 4 1.50 5.86 14.26
CA ALA A 4 1.86 5.91 15.68
C ALA A 4 0.67 5.63 16.61
N GLU A 5 -0.54 6.06 16.24
CA GLU A 5 -1.75 5.76 17.02
C GLU A 5 -2.11 4.27 16.95
N LEU A 6 -2.05 3.67 15.75
CA LEU A 6 -2.24 2.22 15.57
C LEU A 6 -1.22 1.39 16.35
N GLN A 7 0.02 1.87 16.51
CA GLN A 7 1.04 1.17 17.29
C GLN A 7 0.73 1.08 18.80
N LYS A 8 -0.18 1.92 19.31
CA LYS A 8 -0.62 1.85 20.73
C LYS A 8 -1.64 0.74 20.96
N LEU A 9 -2.29 0.24 19.90
CA LEU A 9 -3.30 -0.80 19.98
C LEU A 9 -2.66 -2.19 20.14
N PRO A 10 -3.35 -3.13 20.83
CA PRO A 10 -3.06 -4.55 20.74
C PRO A 10 -3.05 -5.02 19.27
N ILE A 11 -2.19 -5.97 18.94
CA ILE A 11 -1.97 -6.38 17.54
C ILE A 11 -3.25 -6.83 16.83
N LYS A 12 -4.17 -7.50 17.55
CA LYS A 12 -5.47 -7.93 17.01
C LYS A 12 -6.34 -6.73 16.59
N GLU A 13 -6.46 -5.72 17.45
CA GLU A 13 -7.21 -4.48 17.17
C GLU A 13 -6.57 -3.64 16.08
N ARG A 14 -5.24 -3.61 16.07
CA ARG A 14 -4.46 -2.97 15.01
C ARG A 14 -4.76 -3.60 13.66
N VAL A 15 -4.64 -4.93 13.54
CA VAL A 15 -4.90 -5.67 12.30
C VAL A 15 -6.32 -5.38 11.78
N MET A 16 -7.33 -5.39 12.66
CA MET A 16 -8.70 -5.06 12.26
C MET A 16 -8.81 -3.64 11.71
N SER A 17 -8.19 -2.67 12.37
CA SER A 17 -8.19 -1.27 11.94
C SER A 17 -7.43 -1.09 10.62
N VAL A 18 -6.29 -1.78 10.45
CA VAL A 18 -5.53 -1.78 9.20
C VAL A 18 -6.35 -2.36 8.05
N TRP A 19 -7.11 -3.43 8.29
CA TRP A 19 -8.01 -3.99 7.28
C TRP A 19 -9.04 -2.96 6.80
N GLU A 20 -9.67 -2.23 7.72
CA GLU A 20 -10.65 -1.19 7.37
C GLU A 20 -10.04 -0.02 6.60
N ILE A 21 -8.84 0.40 6.99
CA ILE A 21 -8.11 1.48 6.30
C ILE A 21 -7.69 1.00 4.90
N PHE A 22 -7.07 -0.18 4.81
CA PHE A 22 -6.63 -0.78 3.56
C PHE A 22 -7.79 -0.94 2.57
N ALA A 23 -8.93 -1.45 3.01
CA ALA A 23 -10.10 -1.63 2.18
C ALA A 23 -10.54 -0.32 1.49
N GLN A 24 -10.60 0.78 2.25
CA GLN A 24 -11.00 2.09 1.73
C GLN A 24 -9.95 2.70 0.79
N MET A 25 -8.65 2.54 1.10
CA MET A 25 -7.57 2.95 0.21
C MET A 25 -7.60 2.15 -1.11
N ALA A 26 -7.82 0.84 -1.04
CA ALA A 26 -7.91 -0.03 -2.21
C ALA A 26 -9.10 0.33 -3.09
N LEU A 27 -10.26 0.66 -2.51
CA LEU A 27 -11.42 1.15 -3.26
C LEU A 27 -11.12 2.48 -3.97
N SER A 28 -10.41 3.39 -3.30
CA SER A 28 -9.99 4.67 -3.88
C SER A 28 -9.02 4.47 -5.05
N MET A 29 -8.01 3.61 -4.89
CA MET A 29 -7.08 3.25 -5.96
C MET A 29 -7.79 2.59 -7.14
N ASN A 30 -8.68 1.64 -6.87
CA ASN A 30 -9.46 0.98 -7.91
C ASN A 30 -10.30 2.00 -8.71
N HIS A 31 -10.89 3.00 -8.05
CA HIS A 31 -11.61 4.07 -8.73
C HIS A 31 -10.70 4.88 -9.67
N LEU A 32 -9.55 5.37 -9.19
CA LEU A 32 -8.59 6.10 -10.02
C LEU A 32 -8.10 5.25 -11.21
N HIS A 33 -7.69 4.02 -10.92
CA HIS A 33 -7.13 3.11 -11.91
C HIS A 33 -8.17 2.68 -12.95
N SER A 34 -9.45 2.58 -12.60
CA SER A 34 -10.53 2.31 -13.56
C SER A 34 -10.77 3.46 -14.55
N HIS A 35 -10.31 4.66 -14.24
CA HIS A 35 -10.34 5.84 -15.11
C HIS A 35 -8.97 6.13 -15.74
N ASP A 36 -8.06 5.16 -15.73
CA ASP A 36 -6.69 5.30 -16.25
C ASP A 36 -5.88 6.42 -15.58
N VAL A 37 -6.20 6.77 -14.33
CA VAL A 37 -5.48 7.75 -13.54
C VAL A 37 -4.50 7.05 -12.59
N VAL A 38 -3.26 7.53 -12.52
CA VAL A 38 -2.22 7.11 -11.56
C VAL A 38 -2.02 8.21 -10.52
N HIS A 39 -1.87 7.84 -9.26
CA HIS A 39 -1.71 8.77 -8.14
C HIS A 39 -0.29 9.33 -8.03
N ARG A 40 0.72 8.46 -8.14
CA ARG A 40 2.17 8.78 -8.14
C ARG A 40 2.76 9.35 -6.84
N ASP A 41 1.99 9.43 -5.76
CA ASP A 41 2.51 9.90 -4.46
C ASP A 41 1.71 9.30 -3.29
N VAL A 42 1.46 8.00 -3.36
CA VAL A 42 0.83 7.26 -2.26
C VAL A 42 1.85 7.14 -1.12
N LYS A 43 1.52 7.75 0.03
CA LYS A 43 2.34 7.79 1.24
C LYS A 43 1.46 8.12 2.46
N PRO A 44 1.91 7.85 3.70
CA PRO A 44 1.10 8.06 4.89
C PRO A 44 0.59 9.49 5.08
N GLU A 45 1.36 10.51 4.66
CA GLU A 45 0.97 11.92 4.75
C GLU A 45 -0.25 12.26 3.87
N ASN A 46 -0.51 11.44 2.84
CA ASN A 46 -1.61 11.61 1.90
C ASN A 46 -2.80 10.68 2.22
N ILE A 47 -2.77 9.96 3.35
CA ILE A 47 -3.86 9.12 3.85
C ILE A 47 -4.50 9.77 5.08
N PHE A 48 -5.73 10.25 4.92
CA PHE A 48 -6.46 10.93 5.99
C PHE A 48 -7.51 10.00 6.58
N VAL A 49 -7.33 9.64 7.84
CA VAL A 49 -8.35 8.94 8.64
C VAL A 49 -9.18 9.98 9.38
N MET A 50 -10.47 10.02 9.08
CA MET A 50 -11.41 10.99 9.62
C MET A 50 -11.98 10.50 10.96
N ALA A 51 -12.59 11.39 11.74
CA ALA A 51 -13.19 11.06 13.03
C ALA A 51 -14.30 9.99 12.95
N ASP A 52 -14.97 9.88 11.80
CA ASP A 52 -15.98 8.85 11.51
C ASP A 52 -15.40 7.53 10.99
N ARG A 53 -14.06 7.37 11.04
CA ARG A 53 -13.28 6.24 10.48
C ARG A 53 -13.33 6.14 8.95
N SER A 54 -13.88 7.13 8.25
CA SER A 54 -13.72 7.20 6.79
C SER A 54 -12.27 7.52 6.43
N VAL A 55 -11.78 6.91 5.35
CA VAL A 55 -10.43 7.15 4.83
C VAL A 55 -10.52 7.90 3.51
N LYS A 56 -9.75 8.97 3.40
CA LYS A 56 -9.63 9.77 2.18
C LYS A 56 -8.18 9.78 1.71
N MET A 57 -7.99 9.49 0.43
CA MET A 57 -6.70 9.73 -0.22
C MET A 57 -6.64 11.18 -0.69
N GLY A 58 -5.54 11.86 -0.42
CA GLY A 58 -5.32 13.24 -0.79
C GLY A 58 -4.03 13.45 -1.58
N ASP A 59 -3.71 14.71 -1.81
CA ASP A 59 -2.65 15.18 -2.70
C ASP A 59 -2.73 14.64 -4.14
N PHE A 60 -3.64 15.26 -4.87
CA PHE A 60 -3.86 15.00 -6.29
C PHE A 60 -2.97 15.86 -7.20
N GLY A 61 -2.01 16.61 -6.65
CA GLY A 61 -1.13 17.49 -7.42
C GLY A 61 -0.25 16.73 -8.42
N LEU A 62 -0.06 15.44 -8.18
CA LEU A 62 0.67 14.53 -9.05
C LEU A 62 -0.23 13.53 -9.79
N LEU A 63 -1.56 13.65 -9.77
CA LEU A 63 -2.42 12.78 -10.59
C LEU A 63 -2.07 12.88 -12.07
N LYS A 64 -2.16 11.76 -12.79
CA LYS A 64 -1.94 11.76 -14.24
C LYS A 64 -2.74 10.67 -14.95
N LEU A 65 -3.27 11.03 -16.13
CA LEU A 65 -3.91 10.10 -17.05
C LEU A 65 -2.86 9.29 -17.84
N LEU A 66 -3.01 7.97 -17.89
CA LEU A 66 -2.06 7.06 -18.56
C LEU A 66 -1.98 7.23 -20.08
N THR A 67 -2.98 7.85 -20.72
CA THR A 67 -2.97 8.09 -22.17
C THR A 67 -1.86 9.04 -22.61
N ASP A 68 -1.23 9.74 -21.65
CA ASP A 68 -0.09 10.62 -21.88
C ASP A 68 1.23 9.84 -21.73
N LEU A 69 1.57 9.06 -22.76
CA LEU A 69 2.74 8.15 -22.81
C LEU A 69 4.09 8.85 -22.55
N SER A 70 4.14 10.17 -22.72
CA SER A 70 5.35 10.98 -22.52
C SER A 70 5.74 11.10 -21.04
N TYR A 71 4.78 11.02 -20.11
CA TYR A 71 4.98 11.26 -18.67
C TYR A 71 5.14 10.00 -17.83
N ALA A 72 4.93 8.81 -18.43
CA ALA A 72 5.38 7.57 -17.80
C ALA A 72 6.86 7.68 -17.39
N LYS A 73 7.65 8.53 -18.05
CA LYS A 73 9.10 8.74 -17.84
C LYS A 73 9.50 9.80 -16.79
N THR A 74 8.55 10.52 -16.20
CA THR A 74 8.86 11.59 -15.23
C THR A 74 8.82 11.05 -13.80
N VAL A 75 9.98 10.97 -13.16
CA VAL A 75 10.11 10.58 -11.75
C VAL A 75 9.67 11.73 -10.85
N VAL A 76 8.59 11.54 -10.11
CA VAL A 76 8.03 12.48 -9.13
C VAL A 76 7.53 11.69 -7.90
N GLY A 77 7.34 12.38 -6.78
CA GLY A 77 6.84 11.79 -5.53
C GLY A 77 7.95 11.53 -4.52
N THR A 78 7.62 10.78 -3.47
CA THR A 78 8.50 10.55 -2.32
C THR A 78 9.27 9.23 -2.47
N LYS A 79 10.60 9.28 -2.63
CA LYS A 79 11.45 8.11 -2.94
C LYS A 79 11.26 6.89 -2.05
N LEU A 80 11.01 7.11 -0.76
CA LEU A 80 10.80 6.02 0.21
C LEU A 80 9.65 5.10 -0.18
N TYR A 81 8.62 5.64 -0.85
CA TYR A 81 7.43 4.91 -1.25
C TYR A 81 7.45 4.47 -2.73
N MET A 82 8.53 4.77 -3.45
CA MET A 82 8.63 4.47 -4.89
C MET A 82 8.87 2.98 -5.15
N ALA A 83 8.21 2.49 -6.19
CA ALA A 83 8.43 1.15 -6.71
C ALA A 83 9.78 1.01 -7.44
N PRO A 84 10.43 -0.16 -7.42
CA PRO A 84 11.79 -0.34 -7.96
C PRO A 84 11.90 -0.14 -9.48
N GLU A 85 10.80 -0.31 -10.23
CA GLU A 85 10.77 0.01 -11.66
C GLU A 85 10.99 1.50 -11.96
N ILE A 86 10.76 2.37 -10.97
CA ILE A 86 11.01 3.81 -11.11
C ILE A 86 12.52 4.05 -11.18
N PHE A 87 13.32 3.38 -10.35
CA PHE A 87 14.78 3.55 -10.35
C PHE A 87 15.45 2.87 -11.55
N THR A 88 14.87 1.78 -12.06
CA THR A 88 15.48 0.99 -13.15
C THR A 88 14.99 1.39 -14.55
N LYS A 89 13.74 1.82 -14.67
CA LYS A 89 13.08 2.10 -15.97
C LYS A 89 12.57 3.54 -16.08
N ASN A 90 12.74 4.35 -15.03
CA ASN A 90 12.15 5.68 -14.91
C ASN A 90 10.65 5.66 -15.18
N ARG A 91 9.95 4.57 -14.85
CA ARG A 91 8.55 4.37 -15.23
C ARG A 91 7.62 4.29 -14.05
N MET A 92 6.57 5.11 -14.04
CA MET A 92 5.45 4.99 -13.09
C MET A 92 4.18 4.53 -13.82
N ASP A 93 3.49 3.54 -13.27
CA ASP A 93 2.18 3.10 -13.71
C ASP A 93 1.29 2.69 -12.52
N LYS A 94 0.10 2.14 -12.79
CA LYS A 94 -0.85 1.70 -11.76
C LYS A 94 -0.23 0.72 -10.75
N ARG A 95 0.73 -0.11 -11.17
CA ARG A 95 1.43 -1.05 -10.27
C ARG A 95 2.33 -0.31 -9.29
N SER A 96 2.92 0.80 -9.71
CA SER A 96 3.75 1.63 -8.85
C SER A 96 2.91 2.18 -7.68
N ASP A 97 1.67 2.62 -7.92
CA ASP A 97 0.76 3.02 -6.83
C ASP A 97 0.44 1.86 -5.88
N MET A 98 0.23 0.65 -6.41
CA MET A 98 -0.06 -0.53 -5.58
C MET A 98 1.14 -0.95 -4.73
N TYR A 99 2.35 -0.82 -5.25
CA TYR A 99 3.59 -1.04 -4.50
C TYR A 99 3.69 -0.05 -3.34
N SER A 100 3.51 1.25 -3.62
CA SER A 100 3.49 2.30 -2.60
C SER A 100 2.40 2.05 -1.54
N LEU A 101 1.21 1.61 -1.96
CA LEU A 101 0.14 1.23 -1.04
C LEU A 101 0.55 0.07 -0.14
N GLY A 102 1.30 -0.91 -0.66
CA GLY A 102 1.81 -2.05 0.11
C GLY A 102 2.81 -1.63 1.17
N ILE A 103 3.68 -0.67 0.86
CA ILE A 103 4.57 -0.05 1.84
C ILE A 103 3.74 0.59 2.96
N VAL A 104 2.74 1.40 2.61
CA VAL A 104 1.88 2.06 3.61
C VAL A 104 1.18 1.04 4.51
N VAL A 105 0.58 -0.02 3.94
CA VAL A 105 -0.09 -1.05 4.76
C VAL A 105 0.90 -1.78 5.67
N PHE A 106 2.10 -2.08 5.17
CA PHE A 106 3.17 -2.67 5.99
C PHE A 106 3.53 -1.76 7.17
N GLU A 107 3.68 -0.46 6.94
CA GLU A 107 3.97 0.52 8.00
C GLU A 107 2.81 0.64 9.00
N LEU A 108 1.56 0.61 8.56
CA LEU A 108 0.41 0.62 9.46
C LEU A 108 0.40 -0.61 10.39
N LEU A 109 0.82 -1.79 9.90
CA LEU A 109 0.93 -3.01 10.69
C LEU A 109 2.09 -2.96 11.70
N THR A 110 3.26 -2.49 11.25
CA THR A 110 4.54 -2.72 11.96
C THR A 110 5.14 -1.47 12.61
N GLY A 111 4.68 -0.28 12.21
CA GLY A 111 5.29 1.00 12.57
C GLY A 111 6.64 1.27 11.90
N LYS A 112 7.08 0.43 10.97
CA LYS A 112 8.42 0.50 10.36
C LYS A 112 8.35 0.32 8.85
N HIS A 113 9.20 1.06 8.15
CA HIS A 113 9.34 0.91 6.71
C HIS A 113 9.85 -0.51 6.34
N PRO A 114 9.21 -1.22 5.38
CA PRO A 114 9.57 -2.60 5.01
C PRO A 114 11.01 -2.76 4.53
N PHE A 115 11.55 -1.70 3.93
CA PHE A 115 12.90 -1.65 3.36
C PHE A 115 13.85 -0.73 4.14
N ALA A 116 13.57 -0.46 5.42
CA ALA A 116 14.41 0.41 6.25
C ALA A 116 15.91 0.04 6.14
N ALA A 117 16.74 1.05 5.89
CA ALA A 117 18.19 0.92 5.74
C ALA A 117 18.86 2.26 6.12
N ASP A 118 20.17 2.22 6.38
CA ASP A 118 20.93 3.39 6.83
C ASP A 118 21.18 4.42 5.71
N THR A 119 21.05 4.00 4.44
CA THR A 119 21.25 4.86 3.27
C THR A 119 20.12 4.66 2.24
N GLU A 120 19.87 5.69 1.44
CA GLU A 120 18.92 5.63 0.33
C GLU A 120 19.28 4.51 -0.66
N GLN A 121 20.55 4.37 -1.01
CA GLN A 121 21.00 3.33 -1.94
C GLN A 121 20.75 1.92 -1.37
N ALA A 122 21.06 1.69 -0.10
CA ALA A 122 20.82 0.39 0.53
C ALA A 122 19.31 0.04 0.60
N MET A 123 18.45 1.04 0.76
CA MET A 123 17.00 0.85 0.69
C MET A 123 16.55 0.47 -0.73
N ILE A 124 17.05 1.18 -1.75
CA ILE A 124 16.76 0.88 -3.16
C ILE A 124 17.25 -0.52 -3.53
N ASP A 125 18.42 -0.93 -3.05
CA ASP A 125 18.97 -2.27 -3.26
C ASP A 125 18.04 -3.34 -2.66
N LYS A 126 17.56 -3.13 -1.41
CA LYS A 126 16.57 -4.02 -0.78
C LYS A 126 15.26 -4.08 -1.56
N MET A 127 14.73 -2.96 -2.03
CA MET A 127 13.52 -2.91 -2.85
C MET A 127 13.69 -3.69 -4.16
N THR A 128 14.83 -3.51 -4.83
CA THR A 128 15.15 -4.15 -6.11
C THR A 128 15.38 -5.65 -5.97
N ASN A 129 16.01 -6.08 -4.87
CA ASN A 129 16.24 -7.49 -4.54
C ASN A 129 15.03 -8.17 -3.87
N ASN A 130 13.94 -7.43 -3.63
CA ASN A 130 12.76 -7.90 -2.91
C ASN A 130 13.06 -8.41 -1.48
N GLU A 131 13.99 -7.75 -0.79
CA GLU A 131 14.39 -8.03 0.59
C GLU A 131 13.47 -7.32 1.59
N VAL A 132 12.21 -7.75 1.63
CA VAL A 132 11.18 -7.19 2.51
C VAL A 132 11.36 -7.69 3.94
N ALA A 133 11.22 -6.81 4.94
CA ALA A 133 11.14 -7.21 6.34
C ALA A 133 9.94 -8.16 6.61
N LYS A 134 10.07 -9.01 7.62
CA LYS A 134 8.99 -9.94 8.00
C LYS A 134 7.86 -9.21 8.73
N LEU A 135 6.62 -9.57 8.39
CA LEU A 135 5.45 -9.19 9.17
C LEU A 135 5.39 -9.98 10.49
N PRO A 136 4.77 -9.43 11.56
CA PRO A 136 4.50 -10.18 12.79
C PRO A 136 3.65 -11.43 12.51
N GLU A 137 3.93 -12.53 13.22
CA GLU A 137 3.22 -13.81 13.05
C GLU A 137 1.71 -13.72 13.35
N GLN A 138 1.32 -12.73 14.14
CA GLN A 138 -0.08 -12.45 14.49
C GLN A 138 -0.84 -11.74 13.37
N VAL A 139 -0.16 -11.31 12.30
CA VAL A 139 -0.84 -10.80 11.10
C VAL A 139 -1.43 -12.00 10.34
N PRO A 140 -2.75 -12.01 10.10
CA PRO A 140 -3.40 -13.07 9.34
C PRO A 140 -2.73 -13.32 7.99
N LYS A 141 -2.62 -14.60 7.62
CA LYS A 141 -1.90 -15.04 6.42
C LYS A 141 -2.46 -14.41 5.14
N ASP A 142 -3.77 -14.25 5.04
CA ASP A 142 -4.45 -13.60 3.91
C ASP A 142 -4.00 -12.15 3.72
N LEU A 143 -3.98 -11.35 4.79
CA LEU A 143 -3.51 -9.97 4.75
C LEU A 143 -2.01 -9.92 4.46
N ALA A 144 -1.21 -10.78 5.10
CA ALA A 144 0.22 -10.87 4.85
C ALA A 144 0.52 -11.19 3.38
N ASP A 145 -0.15 -12.19 2.82
CA ASP A 145 0.01 -12.58 1.42
C ASP A 145 -0.34 -11.42 0.47
N ILE A 146 -1.44 -10.68 0.73
CA ILE A 146 -1.83 -9.52 -0.08
C ILE A 146 -0.76 -8.42 -0.03
N VAL A 147 -0.31 -8.04 1.16
CA VAL A 147 0.69 -6.97 1.36
C VAL A 147 2.02 -7.32 0.71
N MET A 148 2.50 -8.55 0.92
CA MET A 148 3.74 -9.03 0.32
C MET A 148 3.63 -9.14 -1.21
N ARG A 149 2.45 -9.52 -1.71
CA ARG A 149 2.17 -9.57 -3.16
C ARG A 149 2.18 -8.17 -3.77
N MET A 150 1.59 -7.17 -3.12
CA MET A 150 1.61 -5.77 -3.59
C MET A 150 3.04 -5.21 -3.71
N MET A 151 3.95 -5.62 -2.81
CA MET A 151 5.35 -5.20 -2.83
C MET A 151 6.28 -6.12 -3.64
N ASN A 152 5.74 -7.07 -4.41
CA ASN A 152 6.57 -7.92 -5.26
C ASN A 152 6.75 -7.27 -6.65
N PRO A 153 7.99 -6.88 -7.02
CA PRO A 153 8.27 -6.13 -8.24
C PRO A 153 8.10 -6.92 -9.54
N LEU A 154 7.89 -8.24 -9.44
CA LEU A 154 7.78 -9.14 -10.60
C LEU A 154 6.33 -9.44 -11.00
N LEU A 155 5.33 -8.97 -10.25
CA LEU A 155 3.93 -9.29 -10.52
C LEU A 155 3.29 -8.39 -11.59
N GLN A 156 2.37 -8.98 -12.35
CA GLN A 156 1.54 -8.27 -13.32
C GLN A 156 0.28 -7.71 -12.63
N PHE A 157 -0.24 -6.59 -13.11
CA PHE A 157 -1.37 -5.90 -12.48
C PHE A 157 -2.66 -6.72 -12.42
N SER A 158 -2.88 -7.62 -13.40
CA SER A 158 -4.01 -8.57 -13.44
C SER A 158 -4.06 -9.47 -12.21
N ASP A 159 -2.93 -9.64 -11.55
CA ASP A 159 -2.74 -10.56 -10.44
C ASP A 159 -3.04 -9.87 -9.09
N LEU A 160 -2.96 -8.54 -9.03
CA LEU A 160 -2.99 -7.76 -7.79
C LEU A 160 -4.37 -7.31 -7.36
N ILE A 161 -5.36 -7.35 -8.25
CA ILE A 161 -6.75 -7.02 -7.93
C ILE A 161 -7.57 -8.31 -7.93
N PRO A 162 -7.59 -9.09 -6.82
CA PRO A 162 -8.83 -9.79 -6.49
C PRO A 162 -9.91 -8.72 -6.47
N LYS A 163 -11.11 -9.01 -7.01
CA LYS A 163 -12.29 -8.17 -6.76
C LYS A 163 -12.34 -7.94 -5.27
N VAL A 164 -11.94 -6.75 -4.81
CA VAL A 164 -11.85 -6.44 -3.38
C VAL A 164 -13.25 -6.72 -2.86
N PRO A 165 -13.42 -7.72 -1.97
CA PRO A 165 -14.72 -8.03 -1.42
C PRO A 165 -15.32 -6.73 -0.90
N ALA A 166 -16.64 -6.54 -1.01
CA ALA A 166 -17.26 -5.31 -0.52
C ALA A 166 -16.81 -5.07 0.94
N LEU A 167 -16.73 -3.81 1.41
CA LEU A 167 -16.33 -3.49 2.80
C LEU A 167 -17.03 -4.37 3.86
N THR A 168 -18.25 -4.82 3.56
CA THR A 168 -19.03 -5.80 4.34
C THR A 168 -18.42 -7.20 4.38
N GLU A 169 -17.91 -7.72 3.27
CA GLU A 169 -17.25 -9.02 3.17
C GLU A 169 -15.87 -9.00 3.84
N LEU A 170 -15.14 -7.88 3.78
CA LEU A 170 -13.86 -7.71 4.48
C LEU A 170 -14.03 -7.68 6.01
N LYS A 171 -15.09 -7.05 6.51
CA LYS A 171 -15.46 -7.12 7.92
C LYS A 171 -15.81 -8.55 8.35
N HIS A 172 -16.46 -9.32 7.48
CA HIS A 172 -16.71 -10.74 7.73
C HIS A 172 -15.42 -11.56 7.81
N HIS A 173 -14.43 -11.35 6.93
CA HIS A 173 -13.13 -12.02 7.02
C HIS A 173 -12.36 -11.66 8.31
N ALA A 174 -12.34 -10.38 8.70
CA ALA A 174 -11.72 -9.94 9.96
C ALA A 174 -12.41 -10.55 11.20
N HIS A 175 -13.74 -10.71 11.17
CA HIS A 175 -14.49 -11.34 12.25
C HIS A 175 -14.33 -12.87 12.28
N VAL A 176 -14.35 -13.56 11.14
CA VAL A 176 -14.25 -15.03 11.07
C VAL A 176 -12.87 -15.51 11.51
N SER A 177 -11.79 -14.82 11.11
CA SER A 177 -10.44 -15.11 11.59
C SER A 177 -10.26 -14.84 13.09
N ALA A 178 -11.09 -13.99 13.69
CA ALA A 178 -11.05 -13.67 15.12
C ALA A 178 -11.81 -14.66 16.01
N ILE A 179 -12.62 -15.56 15.43
CA ILE A 179 -13.50 -16.53 16.13
C ILE A 179 -12.97 -17.97 16.03
N HIS A 180 -11.95 -18.23 15.20
CA HIS A 180 -11.40 -19.58 14.99
C HIS A 180 -10.03 -19.85 15.64
N GLU A 181 -9.66 -19.05 16.65
CA GLU A 181 -8.61 -19.35 17.63
C GLU A 181 -9.19 -19.27 19.05
#